data_AF-A0A358QXK5-F1
#
_entry.id   AF-A0A358QXK5-F1
#
_cell.length_a   1.000
_cell.length_b   1.000
_cell.length_c   1.000
_cell.angle_alpha   90.00
_cell.angle_beta   90.00
_cell.angle_gamma   90.00
#
_symmetry.space_group_name_H-M   'P 1'
#
loop_
_entity.id
_entity.type
_entity.pdbx_description
1 polymer ?
#
loop_
_entity_poly.entity_id
_entity_poly.type
_entity_poly.pdbx_seq_one_letter_code
_entity_poly.pdbx_strand_id
1 'polypeptide(L)'
;MSDDKTIFENDILPFVRKKNYLFKKWLTPGGTGDTVLIYDESIDEYFVCKKFAPKQREYTDELFSNFVQEVKILYKVFHKNIVRVYNHFLYINEKSGFIIMEYIDGEDIDKYLGANPDKINEVFLQVVDGFWHLEQIQVLHRDIRTGNILVSTKDNTVKIIDFGFGKKIENNEDFKTKLLLNWTQSELPSEISDDTYCVATDLYFIGKLFYKIINQTSNSYFKFSDIIEKMIKIDFSERIQSFHTIKQLMNTDLIIPVKKDEKEIYNSLANYLAESISKLYQKPIFDFDDESVIAKLNDLLKKVRWEDCISSIDLFVKCFFVEINCEYESYVYNYYGERDEAFTIDIDVVQNFFTMFKSLSADERKNLLENLYFNRIANMQIAKETIEAIDGDEFPF
;
A
#
# COMPACT_ATOMS: atom_id res chain seq x y z
N MET A 1 -7.34 52.00 -11.71
CA MET A 1 -8.60 51.24 -11.86
C MET A 1 -8.25 49.81 -11.55
N SER A 2 -8.41 49.44 -10.28
CA SER A 2 -8.20 48.08 -9.79
C SER A 2 -9.41 47.26 -10.18
N ASP A 3 -9.22 46.30 -11.09
CA ASP A 3 -10.23 45.30 -11.38
C ASP A 3 -10.40 44.41 -10.14
N ASP A 4 -11.37 44.76 -9.29
CA ASP A 4 -11.91 43.84 -8.28
C ASP A 4 -12.52 42.65 -9.03
N LYS A 5 -11.72 41.59 -9.21
CA LYS A 5 -12.21 40.30 -9.71
C LYS A 5 -12.92 39.57 -8.57
N THR A 6 -14.14 39.98 -8.29
CA THR A 6 -15.03 39.25 -7.38
C THR A 6 -15.46 37.96 -8.09
N ILE A 7 -14.98 36.82 -7.60
CA ILE A 7 -15.40 35.48 -8.05
C ILE A 7 -16.49 35.00 -7.10
N PHE A 8 -17.63 34.57 -7.62
CA PHE A 8 -18.74 34.03 -6.85
C PHE A 8 -18.78 32.49 -6.89
N GLU A 9 -19.51 31.90 -5.94
CA GLU A 9 -19.78 30.47 -5.94
C GLU A 9 -20.50 30.07 -7.25
N ASN A 10 -20.01 29.02 -7.92
CA ASN A 10 -20.44 28.53 -9.24
C ASN A 10 -20.01 29.36 -10.46
N ASP A 11 -19.17 30.38 -10.29
CA ASP A 11 -18.56 31.06 -11.44
C ASP A 11 -17.63 30.12 -12.22
N ILE A 12 -17.73 30.18 -13.55
CA ILE A 12 -16.81 29.45 -14.43
C ILE A 12 -15.50 30.23 -14.52
N LEU A 13 -14.40 29.60 -14.12
CA LEU A 13 -13.05 30.15 -14.25
C LEU A 13 -12.37 29.62 -15.52
N PRO A 14 -12.32 30.39 -16.62
CA PRO A 14 -11.65 29.96 -17.84
C PRO A 14 -10.13 30.06 -17.69
N PHE A 15 -9.43 28.95 -17.92
CA PHE A 15 -7.98 28.92 -18.05
C PHE A 15 -7.59 28.82 -19.53
N VAL A 16 -6.59 29.60 -19.96
CA VAL A 16 -6.00 29.47 -21.30
C VAL A 16 -5.22 28.14 -21.37
N ARG A 17 -5.87 27.08 -21.84
CA ARG A 17 -5.30 25.73 -21.93
C ARG A 17 -4.72 25.48 -23.33
N LYS A 18 -3.45 25.83 -23.54
CA LYS A 18 -2.66 25.21 -24.60
C LYS A 18 -1.35 24.72 -24.00
N LYS A 19 -1.29 23.42 -23.71
CA LYS A 19 -0.07 22.72 -23.32
C LYS A 19 0.33 21.79 -24.46
N ASN A 20 1.57 21.90 -24.90
CA ASN A 20 2.13 21.03 -25.92
C ASN A 20 3.05 20.02 -25.25
N TYR A 21 3.10 18.81 -25.80
CA TYR A 21 4.05 17.78 -25.41
C TYR A 21 4.79 17.30 -26.66
N LEU A 22 6.04 16.90 -26.50
CA LEU A 22 6.79 16.26 -27.58
C LEU A 22 6.32 14.82 -27.71
N PHE A 23 5.80 14.46 -28.89
CA PHE A 23 5.56 13.06 -29.23
C PHE A 23 6.89 12.31 -29.33
N LYS A 24 6.98 11.14 -28.71
CA LYS A 24 8.19 10.30 -28.73
C LYS A 24 7.99 9.02 -29.52
N LYS A 25 6.97 8.23 -29.20
CA LYS A 25 6.64 6.99 -29.93
C LYS A 25 5.21 6.54 -29.69
N TRP A 26 4.71 5.71 -30.60
CA TRP A 26 3.51 4.91 -30.36
C TRP A 26 3.80 3.81 -29.34
N LEU A 27 2.85 3.57 -28.44
CA LEU A 27 2.85 2.41 -27.54
C LEU A 27 1.84 1.38 -28.06
N THR A 28 1.88 0.17 -27.50
CA THR A 28 1.05 -0.95 -27.97
C THR A 28 -0.43 -0.55 -28.09
N PRO A 29 -1.12 -0.84 -29.21
CA PRO A 29 -2.51 -0.46 -29.40
C PRO A 29 -3.43 -1.16 -28.40
N GLY A 30 -4.15 -0.39 -27.58
CA GLY A 30 -5.21 -0.90 -26.71
C GLY A 30 -6.55 -1.06 -27.46
N GLY A 31 -7.50 -1.75 -26.83
CA GLY A 31 -8.85 -1.93 -27.40
C GLY A 31 -9.72 -0.66 -27.43
N THR A 32 -9.41 0.34 -26.59
CA THR A 32 -10.24 1.54 -26.38
C THR A 32 -9.64 2.83 -26.93
N GLY A 33 -8.44 2.77 -27.53
CA GLY A 33 -7.83 3.96 -28.12
C GLY A 33 -6.36 3.88 -28.46
N ASP A 34 -5.85 5.02 -28.90
CA ASP A 34 -4.48 5.25 -29.30
C ASP A 34 -3.63 5.64 -28.09
N THR A 35 -2.55 4.91 -27.82
CA THR A 35 -1.65 5.18 -26.69
C THR A 35 -0.27 5.58 -27.19
N VAL A 36 0.25 6.70 -26.68
CA VAL A 36 1.53 7.27 -27.11
C VAL A 36 2.38 7.68 -25.91
N LEU A 37 3.70 7.58 -26.08
CA LEU A 37 4.68 8.17 -25.18
C LEU A 37 4.89 9.63 -25.59
N ILE A 38 4.71 10.52 -24.63
CA ILE A 38 4.93 11.95 -24.77
C ILE A 38 5.92 12.44 -23.73
N TYR A 39 6.51 13.60 -23.96
CA TYR A 39 7.50 14.20 -23.08
C TYR A 39 7.19 15.69 -22.88
N ASP A 40 7.29 16.12 -21.63
CA ASP A 40 7.07 17.50 -21.22
C ASP A 40 8.42 18.18 -20.99
N GLU A 41 8.83 19.04 -21.92
CA GLU A 41 10.08 19.80 -21.82
C GLU A 41 10.12 20.76 -20.63
N SER A 42 8.96 21.19 -20.10
CA SER A 42 8.92 22.19 -19.03
C SER A 42 9.32 21.64 -17.66
N ILE A 43 9.19 20.32 -17.48
CA ILE A 43 9.50 19.63 -16.22
C ILE A 43 10.43 18.43 -16.42
N ASP A 44 10.94 18.22 -17.64
CA ASP A 44 11.83 17.13 -18.02
C ASP A 44 11.28 15.75 -17.62
N GLU A 45 10.04 15.46 -18.03
CA GLU A 45 9.34 14.24 -17.60
C GLU A 45 8.57 13.56 -18.74
N TYR A 46 8.54 12.22 -18.69
CA TYR A 46 7.80 11.39 -19.64
C TYR A 46 6.40 11.03 -19.13
N PHE A 47 5.43 11.01 -20.05
CA PHE A 47 4.07 10.59 -19.75
C PHE A 47 3.51 9.67 -20.81
N VAL A 48 2.53 8.87 -20.41
CA VAL A 48 1.68 8.13 -21.36
C VAL A 48 0.42 8.94 -21.61
N CYS A 49 0.10 9.17 -22.88
CA CYS A 49 -1.17 9.76 -23.29
C CYS A 49 -2.02 8.69 -23.99
N LYS A 50 -3.18 8.38 -23.42
CA LYS A 50 -4.19 7.52 -24.04
C LYS A 50 -5.32 8.42 -24.56
N LYS A 51 -5.54 8.37 -25.87
CA LYS A 51 -6.60 9.11 -26.57
C LYS A 51 -7.78 8.19 -26.80
N PHE A 52 -8.98 8.67 -26.48
CA PHE A 52 -10.21 7.99 -26.89
C PHE A 52 -10.33 7.97 -28.42
N ALA A 53 -10.24 6.78 -28.99
CA ALA A 53 -10.28 6.55 -30.43
C ALA A 53 -11.00 5.21 -30.72
N PRO A 54 -12.34 5.18 -30.67
CA PRO A 54 -13.10 3.95 -30.81
C PRO A 54 -12.99 3.40 -32.24
N LYS A 55 -12.69 2.11 -32.37
CA LYS A 55 -12.64 1.42 -33.68
C LYS A 55 -14.04 1.13 -34.22
N GLN A 56 -14.98 0.79 -33.33
CA GLN A 56 -16.38 0.52 -33.66
C GLN A 56 -17.20 1.81 -33.50
N ARG A 57 -17.35 2.56 -34.60
CA ARG A 57 -18.01 3.87 -34.57
C ARG A 57 -19.49 3.80 -34.15
N GLU A 58 -20.14 2.67 -34.37
CA GLU A 58 -21.54 2.43 -34.02
C GLU A 58 -21.81 2.50 -32.49
N TYR A 59 -20.79 2.24 -31.66
CA TYR A 59 -20.90 2.24 -30.20
C TYR A 59 -20.17 3.42 -29.54
N THR A 60 -19.88 4.49 -30.30
CA THR A 60 -19.06 5.62 -29.82
C THR A 60 -19.58 6.22 -28.52
N ASP A 61 -20.90 6.35 -28.37
CA ASP A 61 -21.53 6.93 -27.18
C ASP A 61 -21.28 6.12 -25.91
N GLU A 62 -21.55 4.83 -25.98
CA GLU A 62 -21.36 3.89 -24.88
C GLU A 62 -19.87 3.79 -24.52
N LEU A 63 -19.00 3.62 -25.53
CA LEU A 63 -17.55 3.54 -25.35
C LEU A 63 -16.98 4.82 -24.74
N PHE A 64 -17.51 5.99 -25.12
CA PHE A 64 -17.09 7.27 -24.54
C PHE A 64 -17.55 7.41 -23.10
N SER A 65 -18.79 7.04 -22.78
CA SER A 65 -19.30 7.01 -21.39
C SER A 65 -18.41 6.12 -20.51
N ASN A 66 -18.07 4.94 -21.01
CA ASN A 66 -17.20 3.99 -20.35
C ASN A 66 -15.78 4.53 -20.16
N PHE A 67 -15.22 5.22 -21.17
CA PHE A 67 -13.94 5.92 -21.06
C PHE A 67 -13.97 7.03 -20.00
N VAL A 68 -15.05 7.82 -19.94
CA VAL A 68 -15.23 8.85 -18.90
C VAL A 68 -15.28 8.24 -17.51
N GLN A 69 -15.93 7.08 -17.33
CA GLN A 69 -15.94 6.37 -16.05
C GLN A 69 -14.55 5.85 -15.67
N GLU A 70 -13.81 5.27 -16.64
CA GLU A 70 -12.43 4.83 -16.43
C GLU A 70 -11.55 5.98 -15.91
N VAL A 71 -11.64 7.15 -16.56
CA VAL A 71 -10.92 8.37 -16.16
C VAL A 71 -11.30 8.81 -14.74
N LYS A 72 -12.60 8.85 -14.40
CA LYS A 72 -13.09 9.25 -13.08
C LYS A 72 -12.56 8.35 -11.97
N ILE A 73 -12.53 7.04 -12.21
CA ILE A 73 -12.01 6.07 -11.25
C ILE A 73 -10.51 6.23 -11.11
N LEU A 74 -9.76 6.08 -12.21
CA LEU A 74 -8.29 6.14 -12.20
C LEU A 74 -7.74 7.45 -11.61
N TYR A 75 -8.42 8.58 -11.85
CA TYR A 75 -8.00 9.87 -11.29
C TYR A 75 -8.07 9.92 -9.75
N LYS A 76 -9.06 9.23 -9.16
CA LYS A 76 -9.23 9.15 -7.70
C LYS A 76 -8.33 8.12 -7.03
N VAL A 77 -7.80 7.17 -7.79
CA VAL A 77 -6.93 6.12 -7.26
C VAL A 77 -5.53 6.67 -6.99
N PHE A 78 -5.02 6.39 -5.79
CA PHE A 78 -3.66 6.72 -5.39
C PHE A 78 -3.06 5.56 -4.62
N HIS A 79 -2.21 4.78 -5.29
CA HIS A 79 -1.52 3.65 -4.69
C HIS A 79 -0.21 3.38 -5.45
N LYS A 80 0.85 2.98 -4.74
CA LYS A 80 2.16 2.73 -5.36
C LYS A 80 2.11 1.70 -6.48
N ASN A 81 1.23 0.70 -6.36
CA ASN A 81 1.08 -0.41 -7.30
C ASN A 81 0.00 -0.22 -8.38
N ILE A 82 -0.55 0.98 -8.50
CA ILE A 82 -1.54 1.32 -9.54
C ILE A 82 -1.03 2.55 -10.29
N VAL A 83 -1.21 2.57 -11.61
CA VAL A 83 -0.80 3.70 -12.45
C VAL A 83 -1.41 5.00 -11.97
N ARG A 84 -0.58 6.05 -11.85
CA ARG A 84 -1.07 7.38 -11.50
C ARG A 84 -1.59 8.11 -12.74
N VAL A 85 -2.78 8.72 -12.62
CA VAL A 85 -3.25 9.72 -13.58
C VAL A 85 -2.82 11.11 -13.11
N TYR A 86 -2.16 11.85 -13.98
CA TYR A 86 -1.75 13.23 -13.73
C TYR A 86 -2.75 14.24 -14.25
N ASN A 87 -3.36 13.98 -15.41
CA ASN A 87 -4.31 14.91 -16.01
C ASN A 87 -5.30 14.20 -16.93
N HIS A 88 -6.41 14.87 -17.22
CA HIS A 88 -7.39 14.41 -18.20
C HIS A 88 -8.01 15.59 -18.95
N PHE A 89 -8.38 15.35 -20.20
CA PHE A 89 -9.07 16.31 -21.06
C PHE A 89 -10.28 15.61 -21.66
N LEU A 90 -11.48 15.97 -21.22
CA LEU A 90 -12.73 15.41 -21.71
C LEU A 90 -13.51 16.47 -22.48
N TYR A 91 -13.88 16.14 -23.71
CA TYR A 91 -14.65 16.96 -24.64
C TYR A 91 -15.98 16.26 -24.88
N ILE A 92 -16.96 16.55 -24.01
CA ILE A 92 -18.21 15.79 -23.93
C ILE A 92 -19.04 15.90 -25.21
N ASN A 93 -19.14 17.11 -25.77
CA ASN A 93 -19.93 17.35 -26.98
C ASN A 93 -19.30 16.69 -28.22
N GLU A 94 -17.98 16.66 -28.26
CA GLU A 94 -17.17 16.10 -29.34
C GLU A 94 -16.91 14.59 -29.17
N LYS A 95 -17.37 13.99 -28.05
CA LYS A 95 -17.12 12.59 -27.66
C LYS A 95 -15.65 12.22 -27.81
N SER A 96 -14.79 13.09 -27.31
CA SER A 96 -13.34 12.95 -27.42
C SER A 96 -12.68 13.16 -26.07
N GLY A 97 -11.52 12.56 -25.88
CA GLY A 97 -10.78 12.80 -24.66
C GLY A 97 -9.40 12.17 -24.64
N PHE A 98 -8.64 12.60 -23.64
CA PHE A 98 -7.27 12.19 -23.41
C PHE A 98 -7.07 11.99 -21.91
N ILE A 99 -6.26 11.01 -21.56
CA ILE A 99 -5.78 10.79 -20.19
C ILE A 99 -4.26 10.77 -20.20
N ILE A 100 -3.67 11.57 -19.32
CA ILE A 100 -2.23 11.71 -19.13
C ILE A 100 -1.86 10.95 -17.87
N MET A 101 -1.01 9.95 -18.02
CA MET A 101 -0.69 8.96 -17.00
C MET A 101 0.82 8.86 -16.80
N GLU A 102 1.20 8.30 -15.66
CA GLU A 102 2.55 7.85 -15.38
C GLU A 102 3.11 7.02 -16.54
N TYR A 103 4.35 7.32 -16.92
CA TYR A 103 5.13 6.45 -17.79
C TYR A 103 5.88 5.44 -16.92
N ILE A 104 5.64 4.15 -17.17
CA ILE A 104 6.34 3.06 -16.50
C ILE A 104 7.39 2.55 -17.49
N ASP A 105 8.66 2.75 -17.14
CA ASP A 105 9.77 2.11 -17.86
C ASP A 105 9.92 0.67 -17.34
N GLY A 106 9.19 -0.25 -17.97
CA GLY A 106 9.00 -1.59 -17.45
C GLY A 106 8.66 -2.62 -18.51
N GLU A 107 8.53 -3.87 -18.07
CA GLU A 107 8.12 -4.99 -18.90
C GLU A 107 6.82 -5.61 -18.40
N ASP A 108 6.10 -6.30 -19.29
CA ASP A 108 4.96 -7.13 -18.91
C ASP A 108 5.39 -8.18 -17.88
N ILE A 109 4.52 -8.46 -16.90
CA ILE A 109 4.83 -9.30 -15.73
C ILE A 109 5.39 -10.69 -16.08
N ASP A 110 4.90 -11.33 -17.15
CA ASP A 110 5.35 -12.65 -17.58
C ASP A 110 6.76 -12.62 -18.16
N LYS A 111 7.06 -11.61 -18.99
CA LYS A 111 8.40 -11.38 -19.53
C LYS A 111 9.40 -11.07 -18.41
N TYR A 112 9.03 -10.17 -17.50
CA TYR A 112 9.88 -9.77 -16.38
C TYR A 112 10.20 -10.95 -15.47
N LEU A 113 9.19 -11.74 -15.06
CA LEU A 113 9.39 -12.91 -14.19
C LEU A 113 10.04 -14.10 -14.91
N GLY A 114 9.96 -14.17 -16.24
CA GLY A 114 10.74 -15.11 -17.03
C GLY A 114 12.25 -14.83 -16.95
N ALA A 115 12.64 -13.57 -16.90
CA ALA A 115 14.04 -13.15 -16.72
C ALA A 115 14.49 -13.12 -15.24
N ASN A 116 13.56 -12.83 -14.32
CA ASN A 116 13.83 -12.66 -12.89
C ASN A 116 12.94 -13.58 -12.03
N PRO A 117 13.11 -14.91 -12.11
CA PRO A 117 12.22 -15.86 -11.45
C PRO A 117 12.24 -15.78 -9.92
N ASP A 118 13.36 -15.38 -9.31
CA ASP A 118 13.51 -15.18 -7.87
C ASP A 118 12.61 -14.07 -7.32
N LYS A 119 12.20 -13.12 -8.17
CA LYS A 119 11.36 -11.96 -7.81
C LYS A 119 9.86 -12.24 -7.76
N ILE A 120 9.44 -13.47 -8.05
CA ILE A 120 8.02 -13.83 -8.15
C ILE A 120 7.22 -13.57 -6.87
N ASN A 121 7.82 -13.77 -5.69
CA ASN A 121 7.15 -13.53 -4.41
C ASN A 121 6.92 -12.04 -4.16
N GLU A 122 7.96 -11.21 -4.37
CA GLU A 122 7.89 -9.75 -4.24
C GLU A 122 6.84 -9.17 -5.20
N VAL A 123 6.85 -9.63 -6.45
CA VAL A 123 5.88 -9.20 -7.47
C VAL A 123 4.46 -9.63 -7.11
N PHE A 124 4.26 -10.87 -6.65
CA PHE A 124 2.94 -11.35 -6.22
C PHE A 124 2.36 -10.52 -5.06
N LEU A 125 3.18 -10.23 -4.05
CA LEU A 125 2.77 -9.40 -2.92
C LEU A 125 2.32 -7.99 -3.36
N GLN A 126 3.08 -7.37 -4.27
CA GLN A 126 2.75 -6.05 -4.81
C GLN A 126 1.48 -6.06 -5.67
N VAL A 127 1.25 -7.13 -6.46
CA VAL A 127 -0.02 -7.29 -7.21
C VAL A 127 -1.17 -7.38 -6.21
N VAL A 128 -1.07 -8.24 -5.19
CA VAL A 128 -2.10 -8.37 -4.16
C VAL A 128 -2.34 -7.06 -3.41
N ASP A 129 -1.30 -6.28 -3.10
CA ASP A 129 -1.45 -4.93 -2.52
C ASP A 129 -2.26 -3.99 -3.41
N GLY A 130 -1.93 -3.93 -4.70
CA GLY A 130 -2.66 -3.08 -5.65
C GLY A 130 -4.13 -3.48 -5.79
N PHE A 131 -4.43 -4.77 -5.90
CA PHE A 131 -5.82 -5.23 -6.00
C PHE A 131 -6.58 -5.17 -4.68
N TRP A 132 -5.91 -5.32 -3.54
CA TRP A 132 -6.54 -5.07 -2.24
C TRP A 132 -6.97 -3.61 -2.10
N HIS A 133 -6.14 -2.67 -2.55
CA HIS A 133 -6.54 -1.26 -2.59
C HIS A 133 -7.79 -1.04 -3.47
N LEU A 134 -7.86 -1.66 -4.65
CA LEU A 134 -9.04 -1.61 -5.53
C LEU A 134 -10.29 -2.17 -4.84
N GLU A 135 -10.16 -3.29 -4.13
CA GLU A 135 -11.25 -3.87 -3.34
C GLU A 135 -11.77 -2.91 -2.27
N GLN A 136 -10.88 -2.23 -1.53
CA GLN A 136 -11.27 -1.29 -0.47
C GLN A 136 -12.11 -0.11 -0.99
N ILE A 137 -11.83 0.32 -2.23
CA ILE A 137 -12.59 1.39 -2.89
C ILE A 137 -13.71 0.86 -3.79
N GLN A 138 -14.02 -0.45 -3.71
CA GLN A 138 -15.08 -1.13 -4.46
C GLN A 138 -14.93 -1.03 -5.99
N VAL A 139 -13.70 -1.08 -6.48
CA VAL A 139 -13.36 -1.02 -7.91
C VAL A 139 -12.89 -2.40 -8.38
N LEU A 140 -13.45 -2.87 -9.50
CA LEU A 140 -13.09 -4.15 -10.12
C LEU A 140 -12.24 -3.91 -11.37
N HIS A 141 -11.17 -4.68 -11.60
CA HIS A 141 -10.29 -4.46 -12.74
C HIS A 141 -10.91 -4.95 -14.05
N ARG A 142 -11.53 -6.14 -14.04
CA ARG A 142 -12.27 -6.75 -15.18
C ARG A 142 -11.47 -7.14 -16.42
N ASP A 143 -10.21 -6.72 -16.52
CA ASP A 143 -9.34 -7.03 -17.65
C ASP A 143 -7.95 -7.52 -17.21
N ILE A 144 -7.91 -8.54 -16.37
CA ILE A 144 -6.64 -9.11 -15.89
C ILE A 144 -6.00 -9.95 -16.99
N ARG A 145 -4.78 -9.54 -17.37
CA ARG A 145 -3.90 -10.20 -18.34
C ARG A 145 -2.47 -9.70 -18.12
N THR A 146 -1.48 -10.38 -18.68
CA THR A 146 -0.06 -10.06 -18.47
C THR A 146 0.29 -8.63 -18.90
N GLY A 147 -0.18 -8.20 -20.07
CA GLY A 147 0.04 -6.83 -20.57
C GLY A 147 -0.74 -5.71 -19.87
N ASN A 148 -1.43 -5.98 -18.75
CA ASN A 148 -2.03 -4.96 -17.88
C ASN A 148 -1.35 -4.87 -16.50
N ILE A 149 -0.26 -5.61 -16.30
CA ILE A 149 0.56 -5.55 -15.09
C ILE A 149 2.01 -5.40 -15.55
N LEU A 150 2.55 -4.20 -15.34
CA LEU A 150 3.93 -3.88 -15.67
C LEU A 150 4.81 -3.99 -14.42
N VAL A 151 6.07 -4.38 -14.61
CA VAL A 151 7.10 -4.31 -13.58
C VAL A 151 8.18 -3.36 -14.06
N SER A 152 8.40 -2.28 -13.30
CA SER A 152 9.45 -1.30 -13.56
C SER A 152 10.82 -1.98 -13.49
N THR A 153 11.64 -1.81 -14.53
CA THR A 153 13.00 -2.39 -14.57
C THR A 153 13.99 -1.60 -13.71
N LYS A 154 13.61 -0.40 -13.26
CA LYS A 154 14.46 0.49 -12.46
C LYS A 154 14.47 0.11 -10.98
N ASP A 155 13.30 -0.24 -10.44
CA ASP A 155 13.07 -0.41 -9.00
C ASP A 155 12.19 -1.62 -8.64
N ASN A 156 11.82 -2.43 -9.63
CA ASN A 156 10.97 -3.63 -9.49
C ASN A 156 9.56 -3.32 -8.95
N THR A 157 9.11 -2.06 -9.04
CA THR A 157 7.76 -1.67 -8.65
C THR A 157 6.76 -2.21 -9.65
N VAL A 158 5.76 -2.95 -9.16
CA VAL A 158 4.62 -3.40 -9.97
C VAL A 158 3.65 -2.25 -10.18
N LYS A 159 3.12 -2.10 -11.39
CA LYS A 159 2.11 -1.11 -11.77
C LYS A 159 0.96 -1.77 -12.52
N ILE A 160 -0.21 -1.77 -11.90
CA ILE A 160 -1.47 -2.20 -12.52
C ILE A 160 -1.98 -1.06 -13.40
N ILE A 161 -2.27 -1.37 -14.67
CA ILE A 161 -2.67 -0.42 -15.71
C ILE A 161 -3.94 -0.87 -16.44
N ASP A 162 -4.61 0.07 -17.12
CA ASP A 162 -5.76 -0.16 -18.03
C ASP A 162 -6.92 -0.99 -17.45
N PHE A 163 -7.86 -0.30 -16.79
CA PHE A 163 -9.05 -0.97 -16.28
C PHE A 163 -10.04 -1.27 -17.41
N GLY A 164 -10.73 -2.40 -17.28
CA GLY A 164 -11.70 -2.89 -18.27
C GLY A 164 -13.00 -2.09 -18.39
N PHE A 165 -13.17 -0.98 -17.65
CA PHE A 165 -14.41 -0.21 -17.60
C PHE A 165 -14.87 0.31 -18.97
N GLY A 166 -13.93 0.57 -19.88
CA GLY A 166 -14.11 1.05 -21.25
C GLY A 166 -14.84 0.13 -22.23
N LYS A 167 -15.09 -1.14 -21.88
CA LYS A 167 -15.29 -2.22 -22.86
C LYS A 167 -16.70 -2.80 -22.68
N LYS A 168 -17.55 -2.63 -23.71
CA LYS A 168 -18.95 -3.07 -23.85
C LYS A 168 -19.32 -4.28 -22.96
N ILE A 169 -20.31 -4.11 -22.08
CA ILE A 169 -20.97 -5.17 -21.31
C ILE A 169 -22.48 -5.01 -21.50
N GLU A 170 -22.95 -4.99 -22.75
CA GLU A 170 -24.40 -4.94 -23.01
C GLU A 170 -25.00 -6.34 -23.15
N ASN A 171 -24.18 -7.36 -23.51
CA ASN A 171 -24.60 -8.75 -23.54
C ASN A 171 -23.59 -9.62 -22.78
N ASN A 172 -24.12 -10.48 -21.92
CA ASN A 172 -23.36 -11.47 -21.16
C ASN A 172 -22.51 -12.40 -22.05
N GLU A 173 -22.95 -12.64 -23.29
CA GLU A 173 -22.21 -13.41 -24.29
C GLU A 173 -20.95 -12.70 -24.81
N ASP A 174 -20.95 -11.37 -24.98
CA ASP A 174 -19.78 -10.61 -25.44
C ASP A 174 -18.71 -10.54 -24.35
N PHE A 175 -19.13 -10.40 -23.09
CA PHE A 175 -18.25 -10.45 -21.93
C PHE A 175 -17.56 -11.82 -21.81
N LYS A 176 -18.34 -12.90 -21.87
CA LYS A 176 -17.82 -14.29 -21.89
C LYS A 176 -16.87 -14.53 -23.05
N THR A 177 -17.23 -14.12 -24.26
CA THR A 177 -16.39 -14.26 -25.47
C THR A 177 -15.06 -13.56 -25.30
N LYS A 178 -15.04 -12.36 -24.72
CA LYS A 178 -13.81 -11.60 -24.49
C LYS A 178 -12.94 -12.19 -23.38
N LEU A 179 -13.57 -12.69 -22.31
CA LEU A 179 -12.87 -13.42 -21.26
C LEU A 179 -12.21 -14.67 -21.83
N LEU A 180 -12.93 -15.40 -22.69
CA LEU A 180 -12.38 -16.51 -23.48
C LEU A 180 -11.25 -16.05 -24.41
N LEU A 181 -11.28 -14.86 -25.01
CA LEU A 181 -10.16 -14.35 -25.82
C LEU A 181 -8.90 -14.05 -25.00
N ASN A 182 -9.05 -13.54 -23.78
CA ASN A 182 -7.91 -13.31 -22.89
C ASN A 182 -7.38 -14.61 -22.27
N TRP A 183 -8.25 -15.62 -22.15
CA TRP A 183 -7.99 -16.87 -21.45
C TRP A 183 -8.39 -18.10 -22.29
N THR A 184 -7.95 -18.14 -23.55
CA THR A 184 -8.41 -19.05 -24.64
C THR A 184 -8.31 -20.56 -24.39
N GLN A 185 -7.80 -20.98 -23.24
CA GLN A 185 -7.62 -22.39 -22.87
C GLN A 185 -7.85 -22.62 -21.37
N SER A 186 -8.44 -21.64 -20.67
CA SER A 186 -8.75 -21.77 -19.25
C SER A 186 -10.23 -22.06 -19.06
N GLU A 187 -10.53 -22.95 -18.12
CA GLU A 187 -11.85 -23.03 -17.53
C GLU A 187 -12.23 -21.67 -16.94
N LEU A 188 -13.51 -21.31 -17.07
CA LEU A 188 -14.03 -20.08 -16.49
C LEU A 188 -14.55 -20.37 -15.07
N PRO A 189 -14.47 -19.39 -14.16
CA PRO A 189 -15.01 -19.54 -12.82
C PRO A 189 -16.55 -19.66 -12.86
N SER A 190 -17.14 -20.43 -11.94
CA SER A 190 -18.55 -20.86 -12.04
C SER A 190 -19.53 -19.69 -12.11
N GLU A 191 -19.28 -18.62 -11.36
CA GLU A 191 -20.16 -17.43 -11.29
C GLU A 191 -20.25 -16.65 -12.61
N ILE A 192 -19.30 -16.83 -13.52
CA ILE A 192 -19.38 -16.24 -14.86
C ILE A 192 -20.51 -16.86 -15.65
N SER A 193 -20.86 -18.13 -15.41
CA SER A 193 -21.99 -18.77 -16.08
C SER A 193 -23.31 -18.07 -15.74
N ASP A 194 -23.42 -17.58 -14.50
CA ASP A 194 -24.53 -16.78 -13.96
C ASP A 194 -24.36 -15.27 -14.20
N ASP A 195 -23.46 -14.89 -15.10
CA ASP A 195 -23.23 -13.51 -15.54
C ASP A 195 -22.84 -12.54 -14.41
N THR A 196 -22.23 -13.10 -13.37
CA THR A 196 -21.77 -12.35 -12.20
C THR A 196 -20.26 -12.12 -12.28
N TYR A 197 -19.84 -10.88 -12.04
CA TYR A 197 -18.43 -10.51 -11.93
C TYR A 197 -18.18 -9.74 -10.63
N CYS A 198 -17.28 -10.24 -9.80
CA CYS A 198 -16.97 -9.65 -8.51
C CYS A 198 -15.47 -9.75 -8.18
N VAL A 199 -15.09 -9.39 -6.95
CA VAL A 199 -13.71 -9.44 -6.46
C VAL A 199 -13.12 -10.85 -6.57
N ALA A 200 -13.92 -11.88 -6.25
CA ALA A 200 -13.52 -13.30 -6.37
C ALA A 200 -13.23 -13.72 -7.82
N THR A 201 -13.78 -13.01 -8.80
CA THR A 201 -13.51 -13.22 -10.21
C THR A 201 -12.18 -12.58 -10.61
N ASP A 202 -11.90 -11.35 -10.17
CA ASP A 202 -10.56 -10.73 -10.35
C ASP A 202 -9.47 -11.61 -9.68
N LEU A 203 -9.74 -12.09 -8.47
CA LEU A 203 -8.88 -13.04 -7.75
C LEU A 203 -8.58 -14.29 -8.56
N TYR A 204 -9.60 -14.92 -9.15
CA TYR A 204 -9.42 -16.10 -9.99
C TYR A 204 -8.45 -15.85 -11.15
N PHE A 205 -8.64 -14.75 -11.88
CA PHE A 205 -7.79 -14.45 -13.04
C PHE A 205 -6.35 -14.08 -12.67
N ILE A 206 -6.13 -13.43 -11.52
CA ILE A 206 -4.77 -13.24 -10.99
C ILE A 206 -4.16 -14.59 -10.63
N GLY A 207 -4.92 -15.46 -9.96
CA GLY A 207 -4.48 -16.81 -9.61
C GLY A 207 -4.07 -17.61 -10.85
N LYS A 208 -4.88 -17.57 -11.90
CA LYS A 208 -4.57 -18.21 -13.19
C LYS A 208 -3.35 -17.60 -13.88
N LEU A 209 -3.16 -16.28 -13.77
CA LEU A 209 -2.00 -15.58 -14.31
C LEU A 209 -0.71 -16.08 -13.66
N PHE A 210 -0.65 -16.07 -12.33
CA PHE A 210 0.51 -16.55 -11.59
C PHE A 210 0.72 -18.06 -11.78
N TYR A 211 -0.35 -18.87 -11.73
CA TYR A 211 -0.28 -20.30 -12.02
C TYR A 211 0.37 -20.59 -13.39
N LYS A 212 -0.04 -19.84 -14.42
CA LYS A 212 0.55 -19.95 -15.76
C LYS A 212 2.04 -19.58 -15.74
N ILE A 213 2.41 -18.45 -15.13
CA ILE A 213 3.81 -18.00 -15.06
C ILE A 213 4.69 -19.03 -14.32
N ILE A 214 4.23 -19.53 -13.17
CA ILE A 214 4.95 -20.52 -12.36
C ILE A 214 5.23 -21.78 -13.19
N ASN A 215 4.22 -22.29 -13.89
CA ASN A 215 4.36 -23.49 -14.72
C ASN A 215 5.28 -23.27 -15.93
N GLN A 216 5.16 -22.12 -16.60
CA GLN A 216 5.99 -21.80 -17.76
C GLN A 216 7.47 -21.62 -17.41
N THR A 217 7.74 -21.10 -16.21
CA THR A 217 9.11 -20.84 -15.73
C THR A 217 9.67 -21.95 -14.84
N SER A 218 8.89 -23.00 -14.56
CA SER A 218 9.22 -24.05 -13.57
C SER A 218 9.72 -23.46 -12.24
N ASN A 219 9.04 -22.41 -11.77
CA ASN A 219 9.55 -21.56 -10.70
C ASN A 219 9.39 -22.21 -9.32
N SER A 220 10.49 -22.73 -8.78
CA SER A 220 10.55 -23.32 -7.44
C SER A 220 10.65 -22.29 -6.32
N TYR A 221 10.82 -21.00 -6.62
CA TYR A 221 10.96 -19.95 -5.61
C TYR A 221 9.62 -19.49 -5.05
N PHE A 222 8.51 -19.76 -5.74
CA PHE A 222 7.20 -19.27 -5.33
C PHE A 222 6.70 -19.94 -4.05
N LYS A 223 6.48 -19.13 -3.01
CA LYS A 223 6.14 -19.61 -1.65
C LYS A 223 4.65 -19.78 -1.42
N PHE A 224 3.80 -19.12 -2.21
CA PHE A 224 2.37 -19.02 -1.95
C PHE A 224 1.52 -19.97 -2.81
N SER A 225 2.05 -21.15 -3.16
CA SER A 225 1.38 -22.12 -4.04
C SER A 225 0.00 -22.52 -3.50
N ASP A 226 -0.12 -22.75 -2.19
CA ASP A 226 -1.39 -23.08 -1.54
C ASP A 226 -2.44 -21.97 -1.67
N ILE A 227 -2.01 -20.70 -1.72
CA ILE A 227 -2.91 -19.56 -1.94
C ILE A 227 -3.40 -19.57 -3.38
N ILE A 228 -2.51 -19.82 -4.35
CA ILE A 228 -2.89 -19.94 -5.77
C ILE A 228 -3.91 -21.05 -5.97
N GLU A 229 -3.72 -22.21 -5.35
CA GLU A 229 -4.68 -23.32 -5.43
C GLU A 229 -6.08 -22.94 -4.93
N LYS A 230 -6.16 -22.11 -3.88
CA LYS A 230 -7.43 -21.59 -3.35
C LYS A 230 -8.02 -20.47 -4.20
N MET A 231 -7.20 -19.69 -4.89
CA MET A 231 -7.65 -18.64 -5.82
C MET A 231 -8.26 -19.21 -7.10
N ILE A 232 -7.75 -20.32 -7.60
CA ILE A 232 -8.15 -20.89 -8.91
C ILE A 232 -9.26 -21.96 -8.81
N LYS A 233 -9.92 -22.09 -7.66
CA LYS A 233 -11.07 -23.00 -7.51
C LYS A 233 -12.20 -22.58 -8.44
N ILE A 234 -12.75 -23.51 -9.23
CA ILE A 234 -13.83 -23.19 -10.18
C ILE A 234 -15.13 -22.89 -9.44
N ASP A 235 -15.45 -23.70 -8.41
CA ASP A 235 -16.61 -23.49 -7.55
C ASP A 235 -16.43 -22.19 -6.75
N PHE A 236 -17.38 -21.28 -6.92
CA PHE A 236 -17.42 -20.01 -6.21
C PHE A 236 -17.39 -20.20 -4.69
N SER A 237 -18.10 -21.19 -4.14
CA SER A 237 -18.21 -21.39 -2.69
C SER A 237 -16.91 -21.89 -2.04
N GLU A 238 -16.04 -22.56 -2.82
CA GLU A 238 -14.74 -23.07 -2.35
C GLU A 238 -13.59 -22.08 -2.59
N ARG A 239 -13.81 -21.00 -3.34
CA ARG A 239 -12.78 -20.02 -3.68
C ARG A 239 -12.61 -18.99 -2.57
N ILE A 240 -11.39 -18.47 -2.42
CA ILE A 240 -11.15 -17.25 -1.65
C ILE A 240 -11.93 -16.08 -2.28
N GLN A 241 -12.63 -15.34 -1.43
CA GLN A 241 -13.58 -14.30 -1.86
C GLN A 241 -13.02 -12.87 -1.82
N SER A 242 -11.90 -12.63 -1.15
CA SER A 242 -11.38 -11.29 -0.86
C SER A 242 -9.86 -11.22 -0.84
N PHE A 243 -9.28 -10.12 -1.32
CA PHE A 243 -7.84 -9.86 -1.22
C PHE A 243 -7.42 -9.60 0.23
N HIS A 244 -8.33 -9.09 1.06
CA HIS A 244 -8.10 -9.00 2.51
C HIS A 244 -7.79 -10.37 3.13
N THR A 245 -8.54 -11.42 2.77
CA THR A 245 -8.28 -12.78 3.24
C THR A 245 -6.94 -13.30 2.73
N ILE A 246 -6.56 -13.00 1.49
CA ILE A 246 -5.23 -13.34 0.98
C ILE A 246 -4.14 -12.66 1.81
N LYS A 247 -4.28 -11.36 2.10
CA LYS A 247 -3.33 -10.65 2.97
C LYS A 247 -3.22 -11.28 4.35
N GLN A 248 -4.34 -11.70 4.94
CA GLN A 248 -4.32 -12.45 6.20
C GLN A 248 -3.57 -13.78 6.06
N LEU A 249 -3.83 -14.56 5.01
CA LEU A 249 -3.16 -15.85 4.76
C LEU A 249 -1.66 -15.70 4.46
N MET A 250 -1.27 -14.65 3.74
CA MET A 250 0.14 -14.31 3.52
C MET A 250 0.82 -13.91 4.83
N ASN A 251 0.08 -13.25 5.72
CA ASN A 251 0.56 -12.88 7.05
C ASN A 251 0.51 -14.06 8.04
N THR A 252 -0.22 -15.15 7.76
CA THR A 252 -0.19 -16.35 8.63
C THR A 252 1.14 -17.10 8.54
N ASP A 253 1.87 -17.01 7.42
CA ASP A 253 3.27 -17.45 7.33
C ASP A 253 4.25 -16.46 8.00
N LEU A 254 3.75 -15.32 8.50
CA LEU A 254 4.48 -14.34 9.33
C LEU A 254 4.15 -14.45 10.83
N ILE A 255 3.45 -15.51 11.28
CA ILE A 255 3.72 -15.99 12.64
C ILE A 255 5.03 -16.75 12.57
N ILE A 256 6.15 -16.03 12.44
CA ILE A 256 7.45 -16.59 12.78
C ILE A 256 7.26 -17.11 14.20
N PRO A 257 7.35 -18.43 14.45
CA PRO A 257 7.26 -18.94 15.80
C PRO A 257 8.43 -18.33 16.56
N VAL A 258 8.13 -17.26 17.31
CA VAL A 258 9.09 -16.61 18.20
C VAL A 258 9.54 -17.70 19.14
N LYS A 259 10.85 -17.95 19.19
CA LYS A 259 11.36 -18.99 20.07
C LYS A 259 10.97 -18.63 21.50
N LYS A 260 10.75 -19.63 22.35
CA LYS A 260 10.21 -19.42 23.69
C LYS A 260 11.08 -18.44 24.50
N ASP A 261 12.40 -18.52 24.35
CA ASP A 261 13.40 -17.62 24.92
C ASP A 261 13.27 -16.19 24.37
N GLU A 262 13.17 -15.99 23.06
CA GLU A 262 12.96 -14.66 22.45
C GLU A 262 11.66 -14.00 22.95
N LYS A 263 10.61 -14.80 23.11
CA LYS A 263 9.31 -14.34 23.64
C LYS A 263 9.40 -13.97 25.11
N GLU A 264 10.17 -14.71 25.91
CA GLU A 264 10.43 -14.39 27.32
C GLU A 264 11.21 -13.07 27.43
N ILE A 265 12.29 -12.91 26.65
CA ILE A 265 13.09 -11.66 26.59
C ILE A 265 12.21 -10.46 26.22
N TYR A 266 11.40 -10.57 25.16
CA TYR A 266 10.48 -9.52 24.74
C TYR A 266 9.49 -9.16 25.85
N ASN A 267 8.83 -10.15 26.47
CA ASN A 267 7.81 -9.87 27.49
C ASN A 267 8.38 -9.22 28.73
N SER A 268 9.57 -9.65 29.18
CA SER A 268 10.23 -9.05 30.33
C SER A 268 10.50 -7.56 30.12
N LEU A 269 11.11 -7.18 28.99
CA LEU A 269 11.36 -5.77 28.68
C LEU A 269 10.05 -4.99 28.47
N ALA A 270 9.10 -5.56 27.74
CA ALA A 270 7.80 -4.95 27.47
C ALA A 270 7.03 -4.62 28.76
N ASN A 271 7.11 -5.48 29.78
CA ASN A 271 6.50 -5.25 31.08
C ASN A 271 7.21 -4.12 31.83
N TYR A 272 8.55 -4.11 31.88
CA TYR A 272 9.30 -3.00 32.49
C TYR A 272 8.98 -1.66 31.83
N LEU A 273 8.92 -1.61 30.51
CA LEU A 273 8.57 -0.39 29.78
C LEU A 273 7.13 0.04 30.09
N ALA A 274 6.20 -0.90 30.18
CA ALA A 274 4.82 -0.60 30.51
C ALA A 274 4.66 -0.07 31.95
N GLU A 275 5.33 -0.70 32.91
CA GLU A 275 5.30 -0.35 34.33
C GLU A 275 6.04 0.96 34.63
N SER A 276 7.03 1.32 33.80
CA SER A 276 7.78 2.58 33.88
C SER A 276 6.91 3.82 33.62
N ILE A 277 5.80 3.67 32.87
CA ILE A 277 4.96 4.77 32.40
C ILE A 277 3.65 4.76 33.20
N SER A 278 3.51 5.71 34.13
CA SER A 278 2.31 5.80 34.98
C SER A 278 1.14 6.53 34.31
N LYS A 279 1.43 7.60 33.56
CA LYS A 279 0.43 8.43 32.85
C LYS A 279 1.02 9.05 31.59
N LEU A 280 0.20 9.15 30.55
CA LEU A 280 0.47 9.91 29.31
C LEU A 280 -0.35 11.21 29.34
N TYR A 281 0.32 12.37 29.26
CA TYR A 281 -0.33 13.70 29.23
C TYR A 281 -0.55 14.19 27.80
N GLN A 282 0.40 13.94 26.91
CA GLN A 282 0.28 14.15 25.46
C GLN A 282 0.66 12.85 24.73
N LYS A 283 0.25 12.69 23.46
CA LYS A 283 0.52 11.45 22.72
C LYS A 283 2.03 11.33 22.44
N PRO A 284 2.76 10.40 23.07
CA PRO A 284 4.15 10.11 22.71
C PRO A 284 4.32 9.91 21.21
N ILE A 285 5.42 10.40 20.64
CA ILE A 285 5.90 9.86 19.37
C ILE A 285 6.83 8.69 19.70
N PHE A 286 6.29 7.48 19.56
CA PHE A 286 7.08 6.25 19.68
C PHE A 286 8.11 6.19 18.55
N ASP A 287 9.34 5.79 18.88
CA ASP A 287 10.43 5.70 17.92
C ASP A 287 10.35 4.36 17.17
N PHE A 288 10.01 4.43 15.88
CA PHE A 288 9.93 3.26 14.99
C PHE A 288 11.21 3.07 14.16
N ASP A 289 12.22 3.93 14.33
CA ASP A 289 13.54 3.78 13.71
C ASP A 289 14.38 2.83 14.55
N ASP A 290 14.61 1.62 14.03
CA ASP A 290 15.32 0.55 14.72
C ASP A 290 16.81 0.88 14.97
N GLU A 291 17.46 1.60 14.06
CA GLU A 291 18.86 2.03 14.24
C GLU A 291 18.96 3.11 15.32
N SER A 292 17.98 4.03 15.38
CA SER A 292 17.86 5.01 16.47
C SER A 292 17.70 4.33 17.83
N VAL A 293 16.77 3.37 17.95
CA VAL A 293 16.54 2.62 19.20
C VAL A 293 17.79 1.84 19.60
N ILE A 294 18.49 1.19 18.66
CA ILE A 294 19.77 0.50 18.93
C ILE A 294 20.82 1.47 19.46
N ALA A 295 20.94 2.66 18.88
CA ALA A 295 21.91 3.67 19.31
C ALA A 295 21.63 4.14 20.75
N LYS A 296 20.36 4.41 21.08
CA LYS A 296 19.93 4.86 22.41
C LYS A 296 20.15 3.78 23.47
N LEU A 297 19.75 2.53 23.20
CA LEU A 297 19.97 1.39 24.11
C LEU A 297 21.47 1.14 24.36
N ASN A 298 22.30 1.25 23.33
CA ASN A 298 23.75 1.12 23.47
C ASN A 298 24.36 2.23 24.34
N ASP A 299 23.86 3.47 24.24
CA ASP A 299 24.32 4.58 25.09
C ASP A 299 23.88 4.38 26.55
N LEU A 300 22.64 3.95 26.77
CA LEU A 300 22.13 3.59 28.10
C LEU A 300 22.99 2.51 28.76
N LEU A 301 23.22 1.38 28.07
CA LEU A 301 24.03 0.26 28.59
C LEU A 301 25.48 0.66 28.90
N LYS A 302 26.05 1.63 28.17
CA LYS A 302 27.38 2.18 28.50
C LYS A 302 27.37 2.99 29.79
N LYS A 303 26.30 3.77 30.04
CA LYS A 303 26.15 4.62 31.23
C LYS A 303 25.96 3.80 32.50
N VAL A 304 25.21 2.70 32.42
CA VAL A 304 24.88 1.83 33.57
C VAL A 304 25.78 0.60 33.70
N ARG A 305 26.89 0.53 32.95
CA ARG A 305 27.77 -0.65 32.85
C ARG A 305 28.26 -1.23 34.20
N TRP A 306 28.32 -0.40 35.23
CA TRP A 306 28.86 -0.76 36.55
C TRP A 306 27.77 -0.96 37.61
N GLU A 307 26.51 -0.78 37.22
CA GLU A 307 25.35 -0.95 38.10
C GLU A 307 24.78 -2.36 37.92
N ASP A 308 24.00 -2.82 38.90
CA ASP A 308 23.21 -4.06 38.80
C ASP A 308 21.77 -3.77 38.32
N CYS A 309 21.28 -2.54 38.54
CA CYS A 309 19.95 -2.10 38.11
C CYS A 309 19.98 -0.66 37.54
N ILE A 310 19.07 -0.36 36.63
CA ILE A 310 18.83 0.98 36.11
C ILE A 310 17.84 1.71 37.02
N SER A 311 18.32 2.70 37.77
CA SER A 311 17.47 3.54 38.64
C SER A 311 16.84 4.72 37.91
N SER A 312 17.38 5.11 36.74
CA SER A 312 16.84 6.22 35.94
C SER A 312 15.83 5.71 34.92
N ILE A 313 14.56 5.78 35.31
CA ILE A 313 13.42 5.36 34.47
C ILE A 313 13.34 6.25 33.20
N ASP A 314 13.59 7.55 33.34
CA ASP A 314 13.62 8.50 32.23
C ASP A 314 14.59 8.09 31.12
N LEU A 315 15.84 7.75 31.48
CA LEU A 315 16.85 7.33 30.52
C LEU A 315 16.47 6.02 29.81
N PHE A 316 15.80 5.11 30.51
CA PHE A 316 15.31 3.87 29.90
C PHE A 316 14.16 4.12 28.93
N VAL A 317 13.12 4.84 29.36
CA VAL A 317 11.93 5.12 28.55
C VAL A 317 12.32 5.88 27.28
N LYS A 318 13.19 6.90 27.38
CA LYS A 318 13.68 7.69 26.22
C LYS A 318 14.30 6.85 25.11
N CYS A 319 14.75 5.62 25.37
CA CYS A 319 15.27 4.74 24.33
C CYS A 319 14.22 4.38 23.27
N PHE A 320 12.92 4.44 23.59
CA PHE A 320 11.82 4.02 22.72
C PHE A 320 10.94 5.17 22.21
N PHE A 321 11.29 6.42 22.52
CA PHE A 321 10.52 7.60 22.08
C PHE A 321 11.44 8.61 21.40
N VAL A 322 10.86 9.40 20.49
CA VAL A 322 11.57 10.47 19.79
C VAL A 322 11.72 11.65 20.76
N GLU A 323 12.95 12.19 20.88
CA GLU A 323 13.18 13.43 21.62
C GLU A 323 12.55 14.59 20.86
N ILE A 324 11.52 15.21 21.44
CA ILE A 324 10.95 16.46 20.95
C ILE A 324 11.43 17.55 21.90
N ASN A 325 11.98 18.63 21.37
CA ASN A 325 12.28 19.84 22.13
C ASN A 325 10.95 20.51 22.56
N CYS A 326 10.28 19.96 23.55
CA CYS A 326 9.10 20.54 24.18
C CYS A 326 9.45 20.95 25.62
N GLU A 327 9.02 22.14 26.03
CA GLU A 327 9.21 22.68 27.38
C GLU A 327 8.42 21.93 28.48
N TYR A 328 7.67 20.88 28.11
CA TYR A 328 6.80 20.10 28.99
C TYR A 328 7.03 18.59 28.82
N GLU A 329 7.12 17.86 29.94
CA GLU A 329 7.31 16.39 29.95
C GLU A 329 6.06 15.67 29.40
N SER A 330 6.24 14.80 28.40
CA SER A 330 5.13 14.09 27.74
C SER A 330 4.55 12.92 28.55
N TYR A 331 5.27 12.45 29.59
CA TYR A 331 4.91 11.29 30.42
C TYR A 331 5.25 11.54 31.90
N VAL A 332 4.54 10.89 32.82
CA VAL A 332 4.97 10.79 34.22
C VAL A 332 5.50 9.40 34.51
N TYR A 333 6.75 9.36 34.95
CA TYR A 333 7.45 8.12 35.28
C TYR A 333 6.98 7.56 36.61
N ASN A 334 6.91 6.23 36.69
CA ASN A 334 6.56 5.56 37.92
C ASN A 334 7.80 5.32 38.81
N TYR A 335 8.19 6.30 39.62
CA TYR A 335 9.36 6.15 40.50
C TYR A 335 9.14 5.21 41.71
N TYR A 336 7.89 4.91 42.07
CA TYR A 336 7.52 4.12 43.25
C TYR A 336 6.48 3.05 42.88
N GLY A 337 6.80 1.77 43.13
CA GLY A 337 5.85 0.67 42.88
C GLY A 337 4.66 0.69 43.85
N GLU A 338 3.70 -0.24 43.68
CA GLU A 338 2.54 -0.42 44.57
C GLU A 338 2.89 -0.67 46.06
N ARG A 339 4.18 -0.87 46.38
CA ARG A 339 4.69 -1.23 47.72
C ARG A 339 5.66 -0.21 48.33
N ASP A 340 5.71 1.03 47.83
CA ASP A 340 6.63 2.09 48.30
C ASP A 340 8.14 1.77 48.17
N GLU A 341 8.50 0.75 47.39
CA GLU A 341 9.89 0.45 47.01
C GLU A 341 10.27 1.17 45.70
N ALA A 342 11.55 1.60 45.60
CA ALA A 342 12.06 2.26 44.40
C ALA A 342 11.98 1.31 43.19
N PHE A 343 11.24 1.71 42.16
CA PHE A 343 11.15 0.93 40.94
C PHE A 343 12.48 0.98 40.19
N THR A 344 13.08 -0.19 39.95
CA THR A 344 14.36 -0.31 39.24
C THR A 344 14.24 -1.37 38.15
N ILE A 345 14.96 -1.18 37.05
CA ILE A 345 14.94 -2.10 35.91
C ILE A 345 16.20 -2.95 35.96
N ASP A 346 16.05 -4.26 35.88
CA ASP A 346 17.17 -5.20 35.83
C ASP A 346 17.97 -4.99 34.52
N ILE A 347 19.29 -4.80 34.65
CA ILE A 347 20.18 -4.57 33.50
C ILE A 347 20.23 -5.78 32.58
N ASP A 348 20.13 -7.00 33.11
CA ASP A 348 20.16 -8.23 32.32
C ASP A 348 18.99 -8.28 31.35
N VAL A 349 17.82 -7.75 31.72
CA VAL A 349 16.65 -7.68 30.84
C VAL A 349 16.90 -6.78 29.64
N VAL A 350 17.49 -5.60 29.88
CA VAL A 350 17.81 -4.64 28.81
C VAL A 350 18.93 -5.19 27.91
N GLN A 351 19.93 -5.84 28.50
CA GLN A 351 21.06 -6.41 27.76
C GLN A 351 20.67 -7.62 26.90
N ASN A 352 19.82 -8.50 27.43
CA ASN A 352 19.26 -9.63 26.68
C ASN A 352 18.40 -9.16 25.52
N PHE A 353 17.54 -8.16 25.76
CA PHE A 353 16.74 -7.55 24.70
C PHE A 353 17.61 -6.91 23.63
N PHE A 354 18.61 -6.10 24.02
CA PHE A 354 19.51 -5.42 23.08
C PHE A 354 20.26 -6.43 22.19
N THR A 355 20.76 -7.51 22.79
CA THR A 355 21.47 -8.58 22.08
C THR A 355 20.55 -9.31 21.11
N MET A 356 19.34 -9.70 21.56
CA MET A 356 18.33 -10.32 20.72
C MET A 356 17.91 -9.40 19.57
N PHE A 357 17.56 -8.14 19.87
CA PHE A 357 17.08 -7.15 18.91
C PHE A 357 18.10 -6.91 17.79
N LYS A 358 19.40 -6.81 18.12
CA LYS A 358 20.45 -6.70 17.11
C LYS A 358 20.65 -7.94 16.25
N SER A 359 20.28 -9.12 16.74
CA SER A 359 20.43 -10.38 16.00
C SER A 359 19.30 -10.62 14.99
N LEU A 360 18.18 -9.92 15.15
CA LEU A 360 17.02 -9.97 14.25
C LEU A 360 17.28 -9.24 12.94
N SER A 361 16.60 -9.66 11.87
CA SER A 361 16.54 -8.93 10.60
C SER A 361 15.80 -7.59 10.74
N ALA A 362 15.97 -6.68 9.77
CA ALA A 362 15.33 -5.37 9.79
C ALA A 362 13.79 -5.45 9.87
N ASP A 363 13.18 -6.38 9.12
CA ASP A 363 11.73 -6.60 9.14
C ASP A 363 11.26 -7.14 10.50
N GLU A 364 12.02 -8.05 11.12
CA GLU A 364 11.71 -8.59 12.45
C GLU A 364 11.84 -7.51 13.54
N ARG A 365 12.86 -6.65 13.46
CA ARG A 365 13.03 -5.51 14.39
C ARG A 365 11.85 -4.55 14.30
N LYS A 366 11.43 -4.20 13.09
CA LYS A 366 10.28 -3.32 12.86
C LYS A 366 8.99 -3.93 13.42
N ASN A 367 8.72 -5.20 13.11
CA ASN A 367 7.55 -5.92 13.64
C ASN A 367 7.55 -5.98 15.18
N LEU A 368 8.73 -6.14 15.79
CA LEU A 368 8.86 -6.15 17.24
C LEU A 368 8.52 -4.78 17.85
N LEU A 369 9.02 -3.69 17.27
CA LEU A 369 8.71 -2.32 17.70
C LEU A 369 7.23 -1.97 17.53
N GLU A 370 6.61 -2.36 16.42
CA GLU A 370 5.17 -2.21 16.20
C GLU A 370 4.36 -2.98 17.26
N ASN A 371 4.76 -4.22 17.57
CA ASN A 371 4.12 -5.02 18.61
C ASN A 371 4.25 -4.38 20.00
N LEU A 372 5.43 -3.85 20.32
CA LEU A 372 5.68 -3.16 21.58
C LEU A 372 4.77 -1.95 21.72
N TYR A 373 4.68 -1.10 20.69
CA TYR A 373 3.81 0.07 20.71
C TYR A 373 2.33 -0.30 20.78
N PHE A 374 1.79 -1.06 19.81
CA PHE A 374 0.35 -1.28 19.70
C PHE A 374 -0.23 -2.13 20.84
N ASN A 375 0.54 -3.09 21.37
CA ASN A 375 0.03 -3.99 22.41
C ASN A 375 0.33 -3.53 23.83
N ARG A 376 1.40 -2.76 24.06
CA ARG A 376 1.81 -2.34 25.41
C ARG A 376 1.57 -0.87 25.68
N ILE A 377 1.87 0.00 24.72
CA ILE A 377 1.85 1.46 24.93
C ILE A 377 0.53 2.09 24.49
N ALA A 378 0.01 1.75 23.32
CA ALA A 378 -1.15 2.40 22.72
C ALA A 378 -2.46 2.22 23.53
N ASN A 379 -2.53 1.20 24.40
CA ASN A 379 -3.68 0.92 25.26
C ASN A 379 -3.60 1.60 26.64
N MET A 380 -2.53 2.32 26.95
CA MET A 380 -2.40 3.06 28.21
C MET A 380 -3.41 4.22 28.28
N GLN A 381 -4.03 4.43 29.44
CA GLN A 381 -5.00 5.51 29.63
C GLN A 381 -4.32 6.89 29.50
N ILE A 382 -4.83 7.70 28.58
CA ILE A 382 -4.45 9.12 28.46
C ILE A 382 -5.17 9.88 29.59
N ALA A 383 -4.42 10.59 30.43
CA ALA A 383 -5.02 11.43 31.45
C ALA A 383 -5.72 12.61 30.76
N LYS A 384 -7.02 12.79 31.00
CA LYS A 384 -7.73 14.00 30.55
C LYS A 384 -7.15 15.19 31.30
N GLU A 385 -6.42 16.06 30.62
CA GLU A 385 -6.22 17.41 31.13
C GLU A 385 -7.57 18.14 31.11
N THR A 386 -8.00 18.59 32.28
CA THR A 386 -8.99 19.65 32.40
C THR A 386 -8.32 20.92 31.90
N ILE A 387 -8.39 21.17 30.59
CA ILE A 387 -7.90 22.43 30.02
C ILE A 387 -8.91 23.50 30.46
N GLU A 388 -8.54 24.30 31.47
CA GLU A 388 -9.13 25.62 31.65
C GLU A 388 -8.86 26.42 30.38
N ALA A 389 -9.94 26.98 29.82
CA ALA A 389 -9.91 27.70 28.56
C ALA A 389 -8.83 28.80 28.58
N ILE A 390 -7.85 28.67 27.70
CA ILE A 390 -6.99 29.78 27.31
C ILE A 390 -7.63 30.40 26.07
N ASP A 391 -8.13 31.62 26.28
CA ASP A 391 -8.61 32.55 25.27
C ASP A 391 -7.46 32.95 24.32
N GLY A 392 -7.79 33.14 23.04
CA GLY A 392 -7.06 34.01 22.12
C GLY A 392 -5.75 33.47 21.52
N ASP A 393 -5.81 33.05 20.26
CA ASP A 393 -5.24 33.80 19.12
C ASP A 393 -4.80 32.90 17.95
N GLU A 394 -5.24 33.34 16.75
CA GLU A 394 -4.63 33.20 15.43
C GLU A 394 -4.28 31.80 14.87
N PHE A 395 -5.17 31.29 13.98
CA PHE A 395 -4.76 30.43 12.86
C PHE A 395 -4.57 31.29 11.61
N PRO A 396 -3.47 31.14 10.85
CA PRO A 396 -3.25 31.92 9.64
C PRO A 396 -3.73 31.16 8.40
N PHE A 397 -5.03 30.94 8.22
CA PHE A 397 -5.61 30.63 6.90
C PHE A 397 -7.06 31.09 6.81
#